data_AF-A0A2V8GQF2-F1
#
_entry.id   AF-A0A2V8GQF2-F1
#
_cell.length_a   1.000
_cell.length_b   1.000
_cell.length_c   1.000
_cell.angle_alpha   90.00
_cell.angle_beta   90.00
_cell.angle_gamma   90.00
#
_symmetry.space_group_name_H-M   'P 1'
#
loop_
_entity.id
_entity.type
_entity.pdbx_description
1 polymer ?
#
loop_
_entity_poly.entity_id
_entity_poly.type
_entity_poly.pdbx_seq_one_letter_code
_entity_poly.pdbx_strand_id
1 'polypeptide(L)'
;MAAGKTVVTMEMNAGAEWPAIDPQTWRPRGIAGNEAPIAVTIDPRDEEHSLVLAIRRLSSDAALRARLGEAAHAWWKAHATPAHAAAAWNQIVEEAVRLSPPPRPDDWPKQFADDGTGLAREILSEFALPPTDILARS
;
A
#
# COMPACT_ATOMS: atom_id res chain seq x y z
N MET A 1 -4.36 -1.18 13.15
CA MET A 1 -3.56 -0.27 12.28
C MET A 1 -4.21 1.11 12.24
N ALA A 2 -3.52 2.19 11.81
CA ALA A 2 -3.90 3.61 11.83
C ALA A 2 -5.01 4.02 12.83
N ALA A 3 -6.27 3.68 12.57
CA ALA A 3 -7.43 3.86 13.48
C ALA A 3 -7.41 3.02 14.79
N GLY A 4 -6.39 2.21 15.05
CA GLY A 4 -6.30 1.35 16.24
C GLY A 4 -7.36 0.25 16.31
N LYS A 5 -7.93 -0.14 15.16
CA LYS A 5 -8.86 -1.26 15.06
C LYS A 5 -8.12 -2.56 14.75
N THR A 6 -8.70 -3.66 15.24
CA THR A 6 -8.31 -5.02 14.86
C THR A 6 -8.49 -5.22 13.36
N VAL A 7 -7.58 -5.95 12.74
CA VAL A 7 -7.62 -6.24 11.31
C VAL A 7 -7.60 -7.75 11.10
N VAL A 8 -8.53 -8.21 10.26
CA VAL A 8 -8.53 -9.56 9.69
C VAL A 8 -8.19 -9.41 8.21
N THR A 9 -7.22 -10.16 7.72
CA THR A 9 -6.77 -10.11 6.33
C THR A 9 -6.46 -11.50 5.81
N MET A 10 -6.49 -11.69 4.50
CA MET A 10 -5.95 -12.90 3.89
C MET A 10 -4.44 -12.95 4.03
N GLU A 11 -3.91 -14.16 4.14
CA GLU A 11 -2.48 -14.43 4.04
C GLU A 11 -2.03 -14.22 2.59
N MET A 12 -1.15 -13.23 2.39
CA MET A 12 -0.54 -12.89 1.10
C MET A 12 0.92 -12.50 1.31
N ASN A 13 1.74 -12.59 0.27
CA ASN A 13 3.16 -12.18 0.31
C ASN A 13 3.36 -10.75 0.83
N ALA A 14 2.45 -9.83 0.48
CA ALA A 14 2.52 -8.43 0.93
C ALA A 14 2.40 -8.26 2.45
N GLY A 15 1.86 -9.25 3.16
CA GLY A 15 1.73 -9.27 4.62
C GLY A 15 2.58 -10.34 5.29
N ALA A 16 3.51 -10.99 4.59
CA ALA A 16 4.30 -12.10 5.12
C ALA A 16 5.16 -11.70 6.33
N GLU A 17 5.58 -10.44 6.39
CA GLU A 17 6.37 -9.89 7.49
C GLU A 17 5.50 -9.36 8.64
N TRP A 18 4.18 -9.35 8.50
CA TRP A 18 3.31 -8.83 9.55
C TRP A 18 3.29 -9.81 10.73
N PRO A 19 3.47 -9.33 11.97
CA PRO A 19 3.23 -10.14 13.16
C PRO A 19 1.75 -10.53 13.23
N ALA A 20 1.40 -11.67 12.68
CA ALA A 20 0.02 -12.12 12.57
C ALA A 20 -0.23 -13.40 13.36
N ILE A 21 -1.47 -13.57 13.80
CA ILE A 21 -1.94 -14.79 14.46
C ILE A 21 -2.95 -15.54 13.59
N ASP A 22 -2.98 -16.85 13.80
CA ASP A 22 -3.90 -17.76 13.13
C ASP A 22 -5.21 -17.91 13.92
N PRO A 23 -6.42 -17.74 13.35
CA PRO A 23 -7.66 -17.94 14.09
C PRO A 23 -7.95 -19.41 14.43
N GLN A 24 -7.26 -20.38 13.81
CA GLN A 24 -7.42 -21.80 14.17
C GLN A 24 -6.70 -22.13 15.48
N THR A 25 -5.54 -21.54 15.71
CA THR A 25 -4.66 -21.86 16.86
C THR A 25 -4.48 -20.72 17.85
N TRP A 26 -4.81 -19.48 17.44
CA TRP A 26 -4.54 -18.22 18.15
C TRP A 26 -3.06 -18.03 18.51
N ARG A 27 -2.17 -18.61 17.72
CA ARG A 27 -0.72 -18.51 17.85
C ARG A 27 -0.11 -17.69 16.72
N PRO A 28 1.07 -17.07 16.93
CA PRO A 28 1.79 -16.39 15.87
C PRO A 28 2.03 -17.32 14.68
N ARG A 29 1.88 -16.80 13.46
CA ARG A 29 2.34 -17.46 12.24
C ARG A 29 3.76 -16.99 11.88
N GLY A 30 4.51 -17.84 11.18
CA GLY A 30 5.79 -17.47 10.58
C GLY A 30 6.96 -17.29 11.57
N ILE A 31 7.99 -16.59 11.12
CA ILE A 31 9.29 -16.43 11.81
C ILE A 31 9.28 -15.24 12.78
N ALA A 32 8.26 -14.36 12.73
CA ALA A 32 8.10 -13.18 13.58
C ALA A 32 7.75 -13.50 15.05
N GLY A 33 8.21 -14.66 15.56
CA GLY A 33 7.69 -15.38 16.72
C GLY A 33 7.79 -14.70 18.08
N ASN A 34 8.22 -13.44 18.15
CA ASN A 34 8.31 -12.66 19.39
C ASN A 34 7.66 -11.28 19.35
N GLU A 35 7.16 -10.82 18.20
CA GLU A 35 6.48 -9.51 18.13
C GLU A 35 5.02 -9.61 18.57
N ALA A 36 4.51 -8.52 19.16
CA ALA A 36 3.11 -8.44 19.54
C ALA A 36 2.24 -8.50 18.26
N PRO A 37 1.25 -9.41 18.18
CA PRO A 37 0.48 -9.58 16.97
C PRO A 37 -0.37 -8.35 16.66
N ILE A 38 -0.40 -7.99 15.38
CA ILE A 38 -1.08 -6.79 14.85
C ILE A 38 -2.30 -7.13 13.99
N ALA A 39 -2.39 -8.37 13.53
CA ALA A 39 -3.45 -8.82 12.63
C ALA A 39 -3.80 -10.29 12.88
N VAL A 40 -5.02 -10.66 12.46
CA VAL A 40 -5.39 -12.06 12.24
C VAL A 40 -5.28 -12.31 10.74
N THR A 41 -4.47 -13.28 10.33
CA THR A 41 -4.40 -13.69 8.92
C THR A 41 -5.23 -14.94 8.71
N ILE A 42 -5.89 -15.07 7.57
CA ILE A 42 -6.65 -16.28 7.19
C ILE A 42 -6.02 -16.93 5.97
N ASP A 43 -5.87 -18.25 5.99
CA ASP A 43 -5.41 -19.01 4.84
C ASP A 43 -6.50 -18.97 3.77
N PRO A 44 -6.23 -18.48 2.54
CA PRO A 44 -7.23 -18.42 1.48
C PRO A 44 -7.76 -19.80 1.06
N ARG A 45 -7.05 -20.89 1.37
CA ARG A 45 -7.52 -22.27 1.10
C ARG A 45 -8.60 -22.75 2.08
N ASP A 46 -8.74 -22.09 3.22
CA ASP A 46 -9.71 -22.40 4.28
C ASP A 46 -10.36 -21.11 4.82
N GLU A 47 -10.70 -20.21 3.89
CA GLU A 47 -11.14 -18.84 4.19
C GLU A 47 -12.41 -18.82 5.04
N GLU A 48 -13.46 -19.53 4.60
CA GLU A 48 -14.77 -19.51 5.24
C GLU A 48 -14.68 -19.97 6.70
N HIS A 49 -14.03 -21.10 6.96
CA HIS A 49 -13.87 -21.64 8.30
C HIS A 49 -13.04 -20.69 9.18
N SER A 50 -11.90 -20.23 8.67
CA SER A 50 -10.99 -19.34 9.39
C SER A 50 -11.63 -17.99 9.72
N LEU A 51 -12.41 -17.44 8.78
CA LEU A 51 -13.14 -16.19 8.99
C LEU A 51 -14.23 -16.34 10.05
N VAL A 52 -14.98 -17.45 10.03
CA VAL A 52 -15.99 -17.73 11.07
C VAL A 52 -15.35 -17.83 12.45
N LEU A 53 -14.21 -18.52 12.58
CA LEU A 53 -13.47 -18.60 13.84
C LEU A 53 -13.00 -17.22 14.32
N ALA A 54 -12.43 -16.43 13.41
CA ALA A 54 -11.98 -15.07 13.69
C ALA A 54 -13.14 -14.20 14.19
N ILE A 55 -14.27 -14.16 13.47
CA ILE A 55 -15.45 -13.37 13.84
C ILE A 55 -15.99 -13.81 15.20
N ARG A 56 -16.15 -15.11 15.46
CA ARG A 56 -16.71 -15.61 16.73
C ARG A 56 -15.85 -15.21 17.92
N ARG A 57 -14.54 -15.43 17.84
CA ARG A 57 -13.63 -15.07 18.93
C ARG A 57 -13.54 -13.56 19.08
N LEU A 58 -13.31 -12.85 17.98
CA LEU A 58 -13.17 -11.41 18.03
C LEU A 58 -14.47 -10.73 18.46
N SER A 59 -15.66 -11.28 18.25
CA SER A 59 -16.91 -10.68 18.75
C SER A 59 -17.09 -10.87 20.26
N SER A 60 -16.64 -12.01 20.79
CA SER A 60 -16.81 -12.36 22.21
C SER A 60 -15.66 -11.87 23.11
N ASP A 61 -14.48 -11.63 22.56
CA ASP A 61 -13.27 -11.28 23.33
C ASP A 61 -12.87 -9.82 23.12
N ALA A 62 -13.44 -8.93 23.93
CA ALA A 62 -13.15 -7.50 23.86
C ALA A 62 -11.69 -7.16 24.22
N ALA A 63 -11.09 -7.91 25.13
CA ALA A 63 -9.71 -7.70 25.56
C ALA A 63 -8.72 -8.04 24.44
N LEU A 64 -8.96 -9.13 23.72
CA LEU A 64 -8.16 -9.48 22.54
C LEU A 64 -8.27 -8.42 21.45
N ARG A 65 -9.49 -7.93 21.15
CA ARG A 65 -9.67 -6.83 20.17
C ARG A 65 -8.86 -5.60 20.55
N ALA A 66 -8.90 -5.19 21.81
CA ALA A 66 -8.18 -4.04 22.32
C ALA A 66 -6.66 -4.21 22.15
N ARG A 67 -6.11 -5.35 22.61
CA ARG A 67 -4.67 -5.65 22.49
C ARG A 67 -4.20 -5.65 21.03
N LEU A 68 -4.94 -6.31 20.13
CA LEU A 68 -4.61 -6.34 18.70
C LEU A 68 -4.68 -4.92 18.10
N GLY A 69 -5.70 -4.14 18.46
CA GLY A 69 -5.87 -2.77 17.98
C GLY A 69 -4.72 -1.85 18.40
N GLU A 70 -4.34 -1.91 19.67
CA GLU A 70 -3.23 -1.16 20.26
C GLU A 70 -1.89 -1.53 19.62
N ALA A 71 -1.56 -2.83 19.58
CA ALA A 71 -0.35 -3.32 18.95
C ALA A 71 -0.26 -2.90 17.48
N ALA A 72 -1.36 -3.05 16.74
CA ALA A 72 -1.41 -2.66 15.34
C ALA A 72 -1.32 -1.14 15.12
N HIS A 73 -1.76 -0.31 16.07
CA HIS A 73 -1.56 1.13 16.00
C HIS A 73 -0.10 1.52 16.28
N ALA A 74 0.51 0.90 17.30
CA ALA A 74 1.91 1.09 17.62
C ALA A 74 2.82 0.70 16.45
N TRP A 75 2.59 -0.49 15.86
CA TRP A 75 3.31 -0.95 14.69
C TRP A 75 3.13 -0.01 13.49
N TRP A 76 1.91 0.47 13.25
CA TRP A 76 1.65 1.42 12.16
C TRP A 76 2.45 2.73 12.33
N LYS A 77 2.51 3.29 13.55
CA LYS A 77 3.31 4.49 13.83
C LYS A 77 4.79 4.28 13.56
N ALA A 78 5.28 3.08 13.88
CA ALA A 78 6.70 2.74 13.74
C ALA A 78 7.10 2.42 12.29
N HIS A 79 6.22 1.81 11.48
CA HIS A 79 6.65 1.21 10.20
C HIS A 79 5.85 1.66 8.97
N ALA A 80 4.59 2.08 9.12
CA ALA A 80 3.65 2.19 8.00
C ALA A 80 2.97 3.56 7.90
N THR A 81 3.66 4.63 8.30
CA THR A 81 3.16 6.00 8.15
C THR A 81 3.36 6.49 6.71
N PRO A 82 2.56 7.47 6.24
CA PRO A 82 2.79 8.10 4.95
C PRO A 82 4.21 8.67 4.80
N ALA A 83 4.78 9.19 5.89
CA ALA A 83 6.16 9.69 5.89
C ALA A 83 7.19 8.57 5.65
N HIS A 84 7.01 7.38 6.24
CA HIS A 84 7.85 6.22 5.94
C HIS A 84 7.76 5.81 4.47
N ALA A 85 6.54 5.75 3.93
CA ALA A 85 6.33 5.42 2.53
C ALA A 85 6.98 6.46 1.60
N ALA A 86 6.80 7.75 1.88
CA ALA A 86 7.38 8.83 1.09
C ALA A 86 8.91 8.81 1.12
N ALA A 87 9.52 8.55 2.28
CA ALA A 87 10.98 8.46 2.39
C ALA A 87 11.55 7.34 1.51
N ALA A 88 10.93 6.16 1.51
CA ALA A 88 11.35 5.04 0.66
C ALA A 88 11.20 5.37 -0.83
N TRP A 89 10.08 6.01 -1.22
CA TRP A 89 9.88 6.44 -2.61
C TRP A 89 10.86 7.52 -3.05
N ASN A 90 11.14 8.51 -2.21
CA ASN A 90 12.07 9.59 -2.53
C ASN A 90 13.46 9.04 -2.85
N GLN A 91 13.94 8.06 -2.08
CA GLN A 91 15.21 7.40 -2.35
C GLN A 91 15.24 6.75 -3.74
N ILE A 92 14.17 6.03 -4.11
CA ILE A 92 14.04 5.37 -5.41
C ILE A 92 13.97 6.41 -6.54
N VAL A 93 13.22 7.49 -6.36
CA VAL A 93 13.09 8.58 -7.34
C VAL A 93 14.44 9.29 -7.54
N GLU A 94 15.14 9.61 -6.46
CA GLU A 94 16.47 10.21 -6.53
C GLU A 94 17.48 9.31 -7.24
N GLU A 95 17.40 8.00 -7.03
CA GLU A 95 18.19 7.03 -7.79
C GLU A 95 17.81 7.03 -9.27
N ALA A 96 16.52 6.95 -9.57
CA ALA A 96 16.01 6.91 -10.94
C ALA A 96 16.41 8.16 -11.75
N VAL A 97 16.41 9.34 -11.15
CA VAL A 97 16.84 10.60 -11.80
C VAL A 97 18.32 10.56 -12.18
N ARG A 98 19.16 9.77 -11.50
CA ARG A 98 20.58 9.62 -11.82
C ARG A 98 20.84 8.59 -12.92
N LEU A 99 19.84 7.76 -13.26
CA LEU A 99 19.97 6.76 -14.31
C LEU A 99 19.65 7.39 -15.67
N SER A 100 20.45 7.05 -16.69
CA SER A 100 20.06 7.34 -18.07
C SER A 100 18.81 6.54 -18.40
N PRO A 101 17.72 7.17 -18.88
CA PRO A 101 16.53 6.43 -19.27
C PRO A 101 16.87 5.45 -20.40
N PRO A 102 16.29 4.25 -20.40
CA PRO A 102 16.48 3.32 -21.51
C PRO A 102 16.01 3.98 -22.82
N PRO A 103 16.67 3.69 -23.96
CA PRO A 103 16.20 4.17 -25.25
C PRO A 103 14.77 3.70 -25.48
N ARG A 104 13.90 4.62 -25.94
CA ARG A 104 12.52 4.31 -26.27
C ARG A 104 12.49 3.50 -27.57
N PRO A 105 11.64 2.46 -27.68
CA PRO A 105 11.44 1.74 -28.93
C PRO A 105 10.94 2.67 -30.05
N ASP A 106 11.37 2.44 -31.29
CA ASP A 106 10.98 3.25 -32.45
C ASP A 106 9.49 3.11 -32.79
N ASP A 107 8.86 2.01 -32.39
CA ASP A 107 7.46 1.68 -32.65
C ASP A 107 6.52 2.11 -31.51
N TRP A 108 6.97 2.98 -30.61
CA TRP A 108 6.13 3.42 -29.51
C TRP A 108 4.87 4.13 -30.04
N PRO A 109 3.67 3.75 -29.54
CA PRO A 109 2.46 4.47 -29.88
C PRO A 109 2.62 5.96 -29.59
N LYS A 110 2.14 6.81 -30.50
CA LYS A 110 2.36 8.26 -30.48
C LYS A 110 2.02 8.91 -29.13
N GLN A 111 1.00 8.40 -28.43
CA GLN A 111 0.62 8.89 -27.10
C GLN A 111 1.69 8.71 -25.99
N PHE A 112 2.72 7.89 -26.21
CA PHE A 112 3.86 7.72 -25.30
C PHE A 112 5.08 8.54 -25.72
N ALA A 113 5.08 9.09 -26.94
CA ALA A 113 6.11 10.00 -27.42
C ALA A 113 5.71 11.48 -27.19
N ASP A 114 4.42 11.78 -27.28
CA ASP A 114 3.87 13.12 -27.12
C ASP A 114 3.83 13.55 -25.63
N ASP A 115 3.99 14.85 -25.37
CA ASP A 115 3.88 15.46 -24.03
C ASP A 115 2.42 15.61 -23.54
N GLY A 116 1.45 15.12 -24.32
CA GLY A 116 0.02 15.19 -24.01
C GLY A 116 -0.62 16.57 -24.17
N THR A 117 0.12 17.61 -24.59
CA THR A 117 -0.38 18.99 -24.68
C THR A 117 -0.91 19.37 -26.08
N GLY A 118 -0.88 18.44 -27.04
CA GLY A 118 -1.25 18.69 -28.44
C GLY A 118 -2.65 19.27 -28.62
N LEU A 119 -3.67 18.62 -28.05
CA LEU A 119 -5.07 19.08 -28.13
C LEU A 119 -5.28 20.43 -27.43
N ALA A 120 -4.61 20.66 -26.30
CA ALA A 120 -4.69 21.94 -25.60
C ALA A 120 -4.10 23.08 -26.45
N ARG A 121 -2.98 22.84 -27.15
CA ARG A 121 -2.38 23.79 -28.07
C ARG A 121 -3.27 24.06 -29.28
N GLU A 122 -3.93 23.03 -29.82
CA GLU A 122 -4.89 23.15 -30.91
C GLU A 122 -6.07 24.06 -30.52
N ILE A 123 -6.73 23.77 -29.40
CA ILE A 123 -7.84 24.57 -28.88
C ILE A 123 -7.40 26.02 -28.64
N LEU A 124 -6.27 26.26 -27.98
CA LEU A 124 -5.79 27.63 -27.72
C LEU A 124 -5.52 28.41 -29.01
N SER A 125 -5.06 27.72 -30.07
CA SER A 125 -4.81 28.35 -31.37
C SER A 125 -6.09 28.84 -32.05
N GLU A 126 -7.22 28.15 -31.86
CA GLU A 126 -8.53 28.58 -32.40
C GLU A 126 -8.99 29.93 -31.81
N PHE A 127 -8.60 30.21 -30.56
CA PHE A 127 -8.96 31.44 -29.85
C PHE A 127 -7.90 32.55 -29.96
N ALA A 128 -6.87 32.36 -30.80
CA ALA A 128 -5.72 33.26 -30.93
C ALA A 128 -5.02 33.57 -29.60
N LEU A 129 -5.09 32.63 -28.65
CA LEU A 129 -4.39 32.72 -27.37
C LEU A 129 -2.99 32.10 -27.52
N PRO A 130 -1.94 32.72 -26.93
CA PRO A 130 -0.63 32.10 -26.95
C PRO A 130 -0.69 30.75 -26.20
N PRO A 131 0.10 29.75 -26.61
CA PRO A 131 0.25 28.53 -25.83
C PRO A 131 0.82 28.93 -24.46
N THR A 132 -0.03 28.96 -23.45
CA THR A 132 0.40 29.21 -22.09
C THR A 132 1.36 28.09 -21.69
N ASP A 133 2.32 28.39 -20.83
CA ASP A 133 3.24 27.40 -20.28
C ASP A 133 2.44 26.51 -19.31
N ILE A 134 1.67 25.56 -19.86
CA ILE A 134 0.73 24.68 -19.12
C ILE A 134 1.51 23.80 -18.12
N LEU A 135 2.83 23.72 -18.24
CA LEU A 135 3.72 22.92 -17.39
C LEU A 135 4.70 23.72 -16.52
N ALA A 136 4.69 25.06 -16.51
CA ALA A 136 5.66 25.86 -15.71
C ALA A 136 5.34 25.99 -14.20
N ARG A 137 4.57 25.05 -13.63
CA ARG A 137 4.39 24.94 -12.19
C ARG A 137 4.54 23.48 -11.75
N SER A 138 5.78 23.02 -11.66
CA SER A 138 6.19 21.88 -10.86
C SER A 138 7.57 22.15 -10.28
#